data_AF-A0A2V6XU06-F1
#
_entry.id   AF-A0A2V6XU06-F1
#
_cell.length_a   1.000
_cell.length_b   1.000
_cell.length_c   1.000
_cell.angle_alpha   90.00
_cell.angle_beta   90.00
_cell.angle_gamma   90.00
#
_symmetry.space_group_name_H-M   'P 1'
#
loop_
_entity.id
_entity.type
_entity.pdbx_description
1 polymer ?
#
loop_
_entity_poly.entity_id
_entity_poly.type
_entity_poly.pdbx_seq_one_letter_code
_entity_poly.pdbx_strand_id
1 'polypeptide(L)' 'MPRVREIGDPGSDPVLKETFAKETDAFGFVLNTTKIQAHTPGIMRAAKQLSTAVERSGLLPPELLALVYLRVALINGCPF' A
#
# COMPACT_ATOMS: atom_id res chain seq x y z
N MET A 1 -7.17 -16.04 -0.81
CA MET A 1 -7.07 -16.01 0.67
C MET A 1 -5.64 -15.72 1.05
N PRO A 2 -5.37 -14.73 1.92
CA PRO A 2 -4.01 -14.44 2.35
C PRO A 2 -3.45 -15.62 3.15
N ARG A 3 -2.14 -15.88 3.03
CA ARG A 3 -1.45 -16.94 3.80
C ARG A 3 -1.28 -16.59 5.28
N VAL A 4 -1.33 -15.30 5.59
CA VAL A 4 -1.26 -14.77 6.96
C VAL A 4 -2.53 -14.02 7.29
N ARG A 5 -2.89 -13.98 8.58
CA ARG A 5 -4.07 -13.26 9.06
C ARG A 5 -3.93 -11.77 8.78
N GLU A 6 -5.00 -11.13 8.34
CA GLU A 6 -5.05 -9.67 8.20
C GLU A 6 -5.11 -8.98 9.57
N ILE A 7 -4.37 -7.90 9.74
CA ILE A 7 -4.49 -7.01 10.90
C ILE A 7 -5.47 -5.89 10.55
N GLY A 8 -6.63 -5.89 11.20
CA GLY A 8 -7.67 -4.88 11.02
C GLY A 8 -7.70 -3.79 12.10
N ASP A 9 -6.92 -3.94 13.17
CA ASP A 9 -6.84 -2.99 14.29
C ASP A 9 -5.38 -2.54 14.46
N PRO A 10 -5.08 -1.22 14.41
CA PRO A 10 -3.73 -0.71 14.58
C PRO A 10 -3.20 -0.83 16.01
N GLY A 11 -4.05 -1.14 17.01
CA GLY A 11 -3.65 -1.27 18.41
C GLY A 11 -3.02 0.02 18.94
N SER A 12 -1.82 -0.08 19.53
CA SER A 12 -1.06 1.08 20.04
C SER A 12 0.08 1.53 19.13
N ASP A 13 0.31 0.89 17.98
CA ASP A 13 1.42 1.23 17.09
C ASP A 13 1.14 2.57 16.37
N PRO A 14 2.00 3.59 16.52
CA PRO A 14 1.75 4.90 15.94
C PRO A 14 1.80 4.90 14.40
N VAL A 15 2.62 4.06 13.78
CA VAL A 15 2.74 3.94 12.32
C VAL A 15 1.46 3.35 11.75
N LEU A 16 0.92 2.31 12.40
CA LEU A 16 -0.32 1.69 11.98
C LEU A 16 -1.50 2.64 12.16
N LYS A 17 -1.60 3.34 13.30
CA LYS A 17 -2.67 4.33 13.55
C LYS A 17 -2.71 5.40 12.48
N GLU A 18 -1.56 6.00 12.20
CA GLU A 18 -1.44 7.05 11.18
C GLU A 18 -1.82 6.53 9.80
N THR A 19 -1.30 5.36 9.41
CA THR A 19 -1.52 4.78 8.09
C THR A 19 -2.98 4.36 7.90
N PHE A 20 -3.57 3.70 8.89
CA PHE A 20 -4.96 3.21 8.81
C PHE A 20 -5.94 4.38 8.75
N ALA A 21 -5.70 5.45 9.52
CA ALA A 21 -6.50 6.66 9.47
C ALA A 21 -6.43 7.32 8.08
N LYS A 22 -5.23 7.49 7.52
CA LYS A 22 -5.04 8.06 6.17
C LYS A 22 -5.73 7.25 5.08
N GLU A 23 -5.64 5.92 5.12
CA GLU A 23 -6.31 5.08 4.13
C GLU A 23 -7.83 5.05 4.31
N THR A 24 -8.30 5.06 5.54
CA THR A 24 -9.74 5.13 5.81
C THR A 24 -10.32 6.45 5.32
N ASP A 25 -9.61 7.56 5.49
CA ASP A 25 -10.00 8.87 4.96
C ASP A 25 -10.01 8.88 3.43
N ALA A 26 -8.97 8.35 2.78
CA ALA A 26 -8.83 8.38 1.32
C ALA A 26 -9.73 7.36 0.58
N PHE A 27 -9.96 6.19 1.16
CA PHE A 27 -10.58 5.03 0.47
C PHE A 27 -11.84 4.51 1.18
N GLY A 28 -12.15 4.97 2.39
CA GLY A 28 -13.24 4.45 3.22
C GLY A 28 -12.92 3.12 3.91
N PHE A 29 -11.72 2.55 3.69
CA PHE A 29 -11.26 1.32 4.32
C PHE A 29 -9.73 1.21 4.27
N VAL A 30 -9.17 0.32 5.09
CA VAL A 30 -7.74 -0.01 5.06
C VAL A 30 -7.45 -1.02 3.96
N LEU A 31 -6.46 -0.74 3.11
CA LEU A 31 -6.10 -1.59 1.97
C LEU A 31 -5.64 -2.99 2.42
N ASN A 32 -5.98 -4.03 1.67
CA ASN A 32 -5.62 -5.40 2.02
C ASN A 32 -4.09 -5.59 2.10
N THR A 33 -3.32 -4.95 1.21
CA THR A 33 -1.85 -4.96 1.27
C THR A 33 -1.32 -4.33 2.56
N THR A 34 -1.95 -3.26 3.04
CA THR A 34 -1.62 -2.62 4.33
C THR A 34 -1.94 -3.55 5.50
N LYS A 35 -3.12 -4.21 5.51
CA LYS A 35 -3.49 -5.18 6.55
C LYS A 35 -2.52 -6.37 6.65
N ILE A 36 -1.93 -6.79 5.53
CA ILE A 36 -0.90 -7.84 5.50
C ILE A 36 0.47 -7.29 5.93
N GLN A 37 0.86 -6.12 5.45
CA GLN A 37 2.16 -5.52 5.82
C GLN A 37 2.19 -4.99 7.26
N ALA A 38 1.04 -4.81 7.90
CA ALA A 38 0.93 -4.38 9.29
C ALA A 38 1.62 -5.33 10.30
N HIS A 39 1.94 -6.57 9.90
CA HIS A 39 2.80 -7.47 10.70
C HIS A 39 4.22 -6.92 10.90
N THR A 40 4.67 -6.04 10.00
CA THR A 40 6.00 -5.42 10.03
C THR A 40 5.91 -3.91 9.75
N PRO A 41 5.41 -3.10 10.70
CA PRO A 41 5.09 -1.68 10.49
C PRO A 41 6.25 -0.85 9.93
N GLY A 42 7.49 -1.13 10.35
CA GLY A 42 8.68 -0.47 9.82
C GLY A 42 8.93 -0.73 8.33
N ILE A 43 8.74 -1.98 7.88
CA ILE A 43 8.87 -2.37 6.47
C ILE A 43 7.72 -1.79 5.66
N MET A 44 6.49 -1.86 6.18
CA MET A 44 5.31 -1.25 5.57
C MET A 44 5.53 0.24 5.29
N ARG A 45 6.04 0.98 6.29
CA ARG A 45 6.33 2.42 6.14
C ARG A 45 7.35 2.68 5.04
N ALA A 46 8.44 1.91 5.01
CA ALA A 46 9.47 2.06 3.98
C ALA A 46 8.93 1.74 2.58
N ALA A 47 8.12 0.68 2.43
CA ALA A 47 7.49 0.32 1.16
C ALA A 47 6.56 1.42 0.65
N LYS A 48 5.73 2.00 1.53
CA LYS A 48 4.86 3.15 1.18
C LYS A 48 5.66 4.39 0.79
N GLN A 49 6.73 4.70 1.51
CA GLN A 49 7.62 5.82 1.18
C GLN A 49 8.27 5.62 -0.21
N LEU A 50 8.65 4.39 -0.55
CA LEU A 50 9.15 4.07 -1.90
C LEU A 50 8.08 4.31 -2.96
N SER A 51 6.85 3.83 -2.78
CA SER A 51 5.74 4.09 -3.71
C SER A 51 5.47 5.59 -3.89
N THR A 52 5.41 6.35 -2.80
CA THR A 52 5.24 7.80 -2.84
C THR A 52 6.39 8.50 -3.58
N ALA A 53 7.63 8.00 -3.44
CA ALA A 53 8.77 8.58 -4.16
C ALA A 53 8.65 8.41 -5.68
N VAL A 54 8.12 7.28 -6.15
CA VAL A 54 7.84 7.05 -7.57
C VAL A 54 6.75 8.02 -8.07
N GLU A 55 5.65 8.15 -7.33
CA GLU A 55 4.56 9.09 -7.66
C GLU A 55 5.05 10.54 -7.74
N ARG A 56 5.93 10.95 -6.83
CA ARG A 56 6.49 12.31 -6.77
C ARG A 56 7.58 12.57 -7.81
N SER A 57 8.10 11.55 -8.49
CA SER A 57 9.20 11.71 -9.45
C SER A 57 8.83 12.62 -10.63
N GLY A 58 7.55 12.70 -10.99
CA GLY A 58 7.07 13.53 -12.10
C GLY A 58 7.58 13.10 -13.48
N LEU A 59 8.23 11.93 -13.59
CA LEU A 59 8.80 11.45 -14.85
C LEU A 59 7.73 10.95 -15.83
N LEU A 60 6.53 10.63 -15.35
CA LEU A 60 5.40 10.19 -16.14
C LEU A 60 4.13 10.91 -15.70
N PRO A 61 3.18 11.20 -16.62
CA PRO A 61 1.83 11.58 -16.25
C PRO A 61 1.18 10.54 -15.32
N PRO A 62 0.37 10.95 -14.32
CA PRO A 62 -0.24 10.03 -13.36
C PRO A 62 -1.03 8.88 -14.00
N GLU A 63 -1.76 9.17 -15.07
CA GLU A 63 -2.58 8.19 -15.80
C GLU A 63 -1.69 7.14 -16.48
N LEU A 64 -0.54 7.56 -17.02
CA LEU A 64 0.41 6.64 -17.63
C LEU A 64 1.13 5.78 -16.58
N LEU A 65 1.44 6.35 -15.40
CA LEU A 65 2.04 5.59 -14.30
C LEU A 65 1.13 4.44 -13.85
N ALA A 66 -0.18 4.67 -13.74
CA ALA A 66 -1.16 3.63 -13.42
C ALA A 66 -1.18 2.50 -14.48
N LEU A 67 -1.10 2.84 -15.77
CA LEU A 67 -1.03 1.85 -16.85
C LEU A 67 0.26 1.04 -16.83
N VAL A 68 1.40 1.66 -16.47
CA VAL A 68 2.67 0.96 -16.29
C VAL A 68 2.56 -0.05 -15.15
N TYR A 69 2.00 0.34 -14.00
CA TYR A 69 1.77 -0.58 -12.88
C TYR A 69 0.90 -1.78 -13.29
N LEU A 70 -0.21 -1.53 -13.98
CA LEU A 70 -1.07 -2.59 -14.50
C LEU A 70 -0.29 -3.53 -15.44
N ARG A 71 0.47 -2.99 -16.39
CA ARG A 71 1.23 -3.80 -17.34
C ARG A 71 2.27 -4.69 -16.64
N VAL A 72 3.00 -4.13 -15.67
CA VAL A 72 4.01 -4.88 -14.90
C VAL A 72 3.35 -5.94 -14.01
N ALA A 73 2.22 -5.63 -13.38
CA ALA A 73 1.45 -6.59 -12.60
C ALA A 73 1.00 -7.80 -13.45
N LEU A 74 0.48 -7.54 -14.66
CA LEU A 74 0.07 -8.58 -15.60
C LEU A 74 1.25 -9.47 -16.05
N ILE A 75 2.42 -8.88 -16.33
CA ILE A 75 3.62 -9.64 -16.70
C ILE A 75 4.04 -10.59 -15.58
N ASN A 76 3.92 -10.15 -14.33
CA ASN A 76 4.29 -10.95 -13.15
C ASN A 76 3.17 -11.88 -12.65
N GLY A 77 2.00 -11.87 -13.29
CA GLY A 77 0.83 -12.63 -12.82
C GLY A 77 0.32 -12.20 -11.45
N CYS A 78 0.51 -10.92 -11.07
CA CYS A 78 -0.03 -10.37 -9.84
C CYS A 78 -1.54 -10.15 -9.98
N PRO A 79 -2.39 -10.86 -9.20
CA PRO A 79 -3.85 -10.78 -9.32
C PRO A 79 -4.46 -9.64 -8.50
N PHE A 80 -3.64 -8.88 -7.79
CA PHE A 80 -4.01 -7.76 -6.94
C PHE A 80 -3.51 -6.46 -7.56
#